data_AF-A0A8B6ET15-F1
#
_entry.id   AF-A0A8B6ET15-F1
#
_cell.length_a   1.000
_cell.length_b   1.000
_cell.length_c   1.000
_cell.angle_alpha   90.00
_cell.angle_beta   90.00
_cell.angle_gamma   90.00
#
_symmetry.space_group_name_H-M   'P 1'
#
loop_
_entity.id
_entity.type
_entity.pdbx_description
1 polymer ?
#
loop_
_entity_poly.entity_id
_entity_poly.type
_entity_poly.pdbx_seq_one_letter_code
_entity_poly.pdbx_strand_id
1 'polypeptide(L)'
;MADQNDSDSDWDSTLDFTSPRQPGLSQPPRIDIEIEDEDYSRQDSRADPKPMPAERYSVALNNKKNSEDKKRQRDDSQVPDFLNWLTIVPSLACFDDASCSWLFSNSRNGVKWKVREVENEIKHSKQPPRLGCYMRRVFNLSLAGLIAYLSIPVVQNLLSQRQAMNTSFDPLRLVNTYGAFGSVTKERTEVIFEGTYGDPHGSTAKWEEYEFKCKPGNVTRAPCLISPYHYRLDWLMWFAAFQNYQRNPWLIHLGVKLLANDEDATSLIQNNPFEGKSPPRFIRAEHYRYRYTKIYSKEAKAGKWWKRTKVGSYLPPISLDSVKDFMKQMDYTMPRIRKMRKH
;
A
#
# COMPACT_ATOMS: atom_id res chain seq x y z
N MET A 1 -1.16 -62.19 8.98
CA MET A 1 -2.08 -61.45 9.88
C MET A 1 -1.90 -59.99 9.51
N ALA A 2 -2.62 -59.46 8.51
CA ALA A 2 -4.05 -59.12 8.53
C ALA A 2 -4.31 -58.17 9.72
N ASP A 3 -4.67 -56.89 9.54
CA ASP A 3 -5.82 -56.43 8.74
C ASP A 3 -5.62 -55.08 8.02
N GLN A 4 -6.34 -54.97 6.91
CA GLN A 4 -6.73 -53.76 6.19
C GLN A 4 -7.71 -52.91 7.01
N ASN A 5 -7.68 -51.60 6.81
CA ASN A 5 -8.91 -50.82 6.73
C ASN A 5 -8.68 -49.63 5.80
N ASP A 6 -9.29 -49.75 4.61
CA ASP A 6 -9.58 -48.66 3.69
C ASP A 6 -10.45 -47.62 4.39
N SER A 7 -10.16 -46.36 4.14
CA SER A 7 -11.19 -45.33 4.05
C SER A 7 -10.82 -44.40 2.91
N ASP A 8 -11.43 -44.66 1.77
CA ASP A 8 -11.62 -43.72 0.67
C ASP A 8 -12.09 -42.37 1.24
N SER A 9 -11.32 -41.32 0.99
CA SER A 9 -11.86 -39.97 0.96
C SER A 9 -11.57 -39.39 -0.42
N ASP A 10 -12.59 -39.56 -1.25
CA ASP A 10 -12.78 -38.98 -2.56
C ASP A 10 -12.76 -37.44 -2.43
N TRP A 11 -11.60 -36.82 -2.67
CA TRP A 11 -11.49 -35.36 -2.75
C TRP A 11 -11.67 -34.95 -4.21
N ASP A 12 -12.94 -34.80 -4.59
CA ASP A 12 -13.31 -34.25 -5.89
C ASP A 12 -12.73 -32.82 -6.05
N SER A 13 -12.12 -32.59 -7.20
CA SER A 13 -11.13 -31.53 -7.47
C SER A 13 -11.74 -30.23 -7.97
N THR A 14 -12.90 -29.87 -7.45
CA THR A 14 -13.55 -28.58 -7.69
C THR A 14 -13.15 -27.55 -6.63
N LEU A 15 -12.63 -26.40 -7.06
CA LEU A 15 -12.49 -25.21 -6.22
C LEU A 15 -13.87 -24.81 -5.67
N ASP A 16 -14.23 -25.31 -4.49
CA ASP A 16 -15.51 -24.97 -3.87
C ASP A 16 -15.41 -23.57 -3.24
N PHE A 17 -15.93 -22.58 -3.97
CA PHE A 17 -16.05 -21.19 -3.50
C PHE A 17 -17.16 -21.00 -2.45
N THR A 18 -17.85 -22.07 -2.02
CA THR A 18 -19.00 -22.02 -1.10
C THR A 18 -18.78 -22.67 0.27
N SER A 19 -17.60 -23.26 0.53
CA SER A 19 -17.33 -23.99 1.78
C SER A 19 -17.19 -23.08 3.03
N PRO A 20 -17.68 -23.48 4.23
CA PRO A 20 -17.58 -22.67 5.44
C PRO A 20 -16.14 -22.59 5.98
N ARG A 21 -15.85 -21.46 6.66
CA ARG A 21 -14.55 -21.05 7.25
C ARG A 21 -13.66 -22.21 7.72
N GLN A 22 -12.42 -22.26 7.23
CA GLN A 22 -11.36 -23.04 7.86
C GLN A 22 -11.11 -22.54 9.31
N PRO A 23 -11.19 -23.41 10.32
CA PRO A 23 -10.82 -23.07 11.69
C PRO A 23 -9.29 -23.11 11.81
N GLY A 24 -8.65 -21.98 12.15
CA GLY A 24 -7.20 -21.96 12.39
C GLY A 24 -6.49 -20.62 12.26
N LEU A 25 -7.14 -19.59 11.70
CA LEU A 25 -6.60 -18.23 11.75
C LEU A 25 -6.89 -17.65 13.14
N SER A 26 -5.86 -17.61 14.00
CA SER A 26 -5.84 -16.72 15.17
C SER A 26 -6.32 -15.34 14.74
N GLN A 27 -7.34 -14.80 15.42
CA GLN A 27 -7.81 -13.44 15.17
C GLN A 27 -6.61 -12.49 15.12
N PRO A 28 -6.52 -11.59 14.12
CA PRO A 28 -5.44 -10.63 14.07
C PRO A 28 -5.46 -9.80 15.36
N PRO A 29 -4.31 -9.30 15.84
CA PRO A 29 -4.32 -8.26 16.86
C PRO A 29 -5.22 -7.13 16.34
N ARG A 30 -6.16 -6.71 17.20
CA ARG A 30 -7.05 -5.59 16.97
C ARG A 30 -6.17 -4.39 16.61
N ILE A 31 -6.26 -3.93 15.36
CA ILE A 31 -5.83 -2.57 15.05
C ILE A 31 -6.93 -1.73 15.68
N ASP A 32 -6.73 -1.33 16.94
CA ASP A 32 -7.56 -0.33 17.58
C ASP A 32 -7.35 0.97 16.80
N ILE A 33 -8.23 1.21 15.83
CA ILE A 33 -8.46 2.54 15.31
C ILE A 33 -9.34 3.20 16.37
N GLU A 34 -8.72 3.71 17.44
CA GLU A 34 -9.39 4.66 18.33
C GLU A 34 -9.63 5.93 17.52
N ILE A 35 -10.82 6.00 16.92
CA ILE A 35 -11.45 7.27 16.59
C ILE A 35 -12.11 7.69 17.89
N GLU A 36 -11.57 8.71 18.55
CA GLU A 36 -12.31 9.44 19.58
C GLU A 36 -13.54 10.05 18.88
N ASP A 37 -14.68 9.36 18.95
CA ASP A 37 -15.96 9.93 18.56
C ASP A 37 -16.30 11.04 19.58
N GLU A 38 -16.29 12.28 19.11
CA GLU A 38 -16.78 13.44 19.85
C GLU A 38 -18.22 13.19 20.32
N ASP A 39 -18.43 13.52 21.59
CA ASP A 39 -19.64 13.41 22.37
C ASP A 39 -20.84 14.10 21.69
N TYR A 40 -21.75 13.32 21.09
CA TYR A 40 -23.06 13.81 20.63
C TYR A 40 -24.19 13.09 21.36
N SER A 41 -24.20 13.25 22.68
CA SER A 41 -25.29 12.85 23.56
C SER A 41 -26.29 14.00 23.71
N ARG A 42 -27.27 14.13 22.81
CA ARG A 42 -28.51 14.87 23.11
C ARG A 42 -29.73 14.08 22.63
N GLN A 43 -30.48 13.61 23.62
CA GLN A 43 -31.74 12.90 23.53
C GLN A 43 -32.79 13.66 22.72
N ASP A 44 -33.52 12.95 21.86
CA ASP A 44 -34.95 13.22 21.70
C ASP A 44 -35.70 11.90 21.56
N SER A 45 -36.69 11.73 22.43
CA SER A 45 -37.51 10.55 22.62
C SER A 45 -38.86 10.79 21.98
N ARG A 46 -39.20 10.08 20.90
CA ARG A 46 -40.59 9.95 20.43
C ARG A 46 -40.79 8.81 19.42
N ALA A 47 -41.72 7.94 19.79
CA ALA A 47 -42.60 7.08 18.99
C ALA A 47 -41.99 5.91 18.19
N ASP A 48 -42.26 4.69 18.68
CA ASP A 48 -42.11 3.43 17.97
C ASP A 48 -43.06 3.32 16.77
N PRO A 49 -42.58 2.99 15.55
CA PRO A 49 -43.40 2.38 14.52
C PRO A 49 -43.33 0.85 14.59
N LYS A 50 -44.51 0.22 14.41
CA LYS A 50 -44.76 -1.24 14.43
C LYS A 50 -43.71 -2.06 13.65
N PRO A 51 -43.40 -3.29 14.09
CA PRO A 51 -42.35 -4.10 13.47
C PRO A 51 -42.74 -4.56 12.06
N MET A 52 -41.86 -4.29 11.09
CA MET A 52 -41.87 -4.93 9.76
C MET A 52 -41.13 -6.29 9.81
N PRO A 53 -41.41 -7.22 8.86
CA PRO A 53 -40.93 -8.61 8.93
C PRO A 53 -39.40 -8.74 8.91
N ALA A 54 -38.89 -9.66 9.73
CA ALA A 54 -37.45 -9.87 10.03
C ALA A 54 -36.55 -10.16 8.81
N GLU A 55 -37.10 -10.67 7.70
CA GLU A 55 -36.33 -10.93 6.47
C GLU A 55 -35.87 -9.66 5.75
N ARG A 56 -36.59 -8.54 5.88
CA ARG A 56 -36.14 -7.27 5.27
C ARG A 56 -35.01 -6.63 6.06
N TYR A 57 -34.94 -6.85 7.38
CA TYR A 57 -33.85 -6.37 8.22
C TYR A 57 -32.52 -7.04 7.84
N SER A 58 -32.50 -8.36 7.67
CA SER A 58 -31.28 -9.09 7.34
C SER A 58 -30.74 -8.73 5.96
N VAL A 59 -31.61 -8.56 4.96
CA VAL A 59 -31.21 -8.13 3.60
C VAL A 59 -30.76 -6.66 3.57
N ALA A 60 -31.48 -5.76 4.26
CA ALA A 60 -31.09 -4.35 4.34
C ALA A 60 -29.81 -4.14 5.15
N LEU A 61 -29.62 -4.87 6.25
CA LEU A 61 -28.39 -4.84 7.05
C LEU A 61 -27.21 -5.45 6.29
N ASN A 62 -27.40 -6.54 5.54
CA ASN A 62 -26.33 -7.09 4.69
C ASN A 62 -25.98 -6.16 3.54
N ASN A 63 -26.97 -5.51 2.90
CA ASN A 63 -26.71 -4.55 1.83
C ASN A 63 -26.04 -3.28 2.36
N LYS A 64 -26.47 -2.80 3.54
CA LYS A 64 -25.87 -1.63 4.20
C LYS A 64 -24.45 -1.94 4.65
N LYS A 65 -24.21 -3.11 5.26
CA LYS A 65 -22.89 -3.61 5.65
C LYS A 65 -21.97 -3.82 4.45
N ASN A 66 -22.46 -4.41 3.35
CA ASN A 66 -21.70 -4.52 2.11
C ASN A 66 -21.41 -3.16 1.45
N SER A 67 -22.31 -2.18 1.60
CA SER A 67 -22.10 -0.82 1.08
C SER A 67 -21.11 -0.01 1.91
N GLU A 68 -21.13 -0.20 3.24
CA GLU A 68 -20.19 0.40 4.19
C GLU A 68 -18.82 -0.26 4.10
N ASP A 69 -18.74 -1.58 3.94
CA ASP A 69 -17.51 -2.31 3.66
C ASP A 69 -16.93 -1.91 2.29
N LYS A 70 -17.78 -1.75 1.25
CA LYS A 70 -17.35 -1.20 -0.06
C LYS A 70 -16.98 0.29 -0.01
N LYS A 71 -17.45 1.05 0.98
CA LYS A 71 -17.05 2.45 1.21
C LYS A 71 -15.71 2.50 1.96
N ARG A 72 -15.57 1.73 3.05
CA ARG A 72 -14.31 1.56 3.79
C ARG A 72 -13.18 1.06 2.89
N GLN A 73 -13.46 0.05 2.06
CA GLN A 73 -12.47 -0.48 1.12
C GLN A 73 -12.14 0.48 -0.04
N ARG A 74 -13.03 1.45 -0.32
CA ARG A 74 -12.75 2.55 -1.25
C ARG A 74 -11.93 3.66 -0.58
N ASP A 75 -12.20 4.00 0.67
CA ASP A 75 -11.46 5.01 1.42
C ASP A 75 -10.03 4.55 1.78
N ASP A 76 -9.83 3.26 2.09
CA ASP A 76 -8.50 2.66 2.32
C ASP A 76 -7.62 2.58 1.04
N SER A 77 -8.19 2.91 -0.13
CA SER A 77 -7.52 2.85 -1.43
C SER A 77 -6.96 4.19 -1.93
N GLN A 78 -7.03 5.23 -1.09
CA GLN A 78 -6.44 6.54 -1.37
C GLN A 78 -4.90 6.42 -1.35
N VAL A 79 -4.28 6.64 -2.51
CA VAL A 79 -2.82 6.47 -2.66
C VAL A 79 -2.12 7.63 -1.94
N PRO A 80 -1.24 7.38 -0.96
CA PRO A 80 -0.57 8.43 -0.19
C PRO A 80 0.21 9.45 -1.05
N ASP A 81 0.62 9.08 -2.27
CA ASP A 81 1.37 9.96 -3.18
C ASP A 81 0.67 11.25 -3.55
N PHE A 82 -0.64 11.20 -3.79
CA PHE A 82 -1.36 12.38 -4.22
C PHE A 82 -1.28 13.48 -3.15
N LEU A 83 -1.35 13.09 -1.88
CA LEU A 83 -1.18 14.00 -0.74
C LEU A 83 0.25 14.56 -0.65
N ASN A 84 1.26 13.77 -0.97
CA ASN A 84 2.66 14.25 -1.01
C ASN A 84 2.85 15.31 -2.11
N TRP A 85 2.33 15.10 -3.31
CA TRP A 85 2.43 16.11 -4.37
C TRP A 85 1.60 17.36 -4.10
N LEU A 86 0.42 17.21 -3.48
CA LEU A 86 -0.41 18.34 -3.03
C LEU A 86 0.30 19.23 -2.00
N THR A 87 1.30 18.73 -1.28
CA THR A 87 2.08 19.53 -0.32
C THR A 87 3.37 20.05 -0.93
N ILE A 88 4.09 19.24 -1.71
CA ILE A 88 5.36 19.61 -2.33
C ILE A 88 5.17 20.72 -3.36
N VAL A 89 4.20 20.60 -4.28
CA VAL A 89 4.05 21.53 -5.41
C VAL A 89 3.71 22.96 -4.96
N PRO A 90 2.72 23.19 -4.07
CA PRO A 90 2.46 24.54 -3.56
C PRO A 90 3.63 25.10 -2.76
N SER A 91 4.34 24.25 -2.01
CA SER A 91 5.53 24.69 -1.25
C SER A 91 6.65 25.17 -2.17
N LEU A 92 6.82 24.54 -3.35
CA LEU A 92 7.79 25.00 -4.36
C LEU A 92 7.41 26.37 -4.93
N ALA A 93 6.12 26.68 -5.07
CA ALA A 93 5.65 27.98 -5.53
C ALA A 93 5.88 29.12 -4.51
N CYS A 94 6.19 28.79 -3.25
CA CYS A 94 6.50 29.77 -2.21
C CYS A 94 7.96 30.24 -2.22
N PHE A 95 8.84 29.63 -3.03
CA PHE A 95 10.23 30.08 -3.15
C PHE A 95 10.33 31.28 -4.11
N ASP A 96 11.16 32.24 -3.74
CA ASP A 96 11.44 33.43 -4.55
C ASP A 96 12.27 33.08 -5.80
N ASP A 97 12.16 33.87 -6.86
CA ASP A 97 12.91 33.70 -8.11
C ASP A 97 14.42 33.72 -7.86
N ALA A 98 14.86 34.48 -6.86
CA ALA A 98 16.24 34.49 -6.39
C ALA A 98 16.70 33.11 -5.86
N SER A 99 15.83 32.41 -5.13
CA SER A 99 16.10 31.06 -4.58
C SER A 99 16.13 30.00 -5.69
N CYS A 100 15.29 30.12 -6.71
CA CYS A 100 15.29 29.21 -7.87
C CYS A 100 16.31 29.59 -8.95
N SER A 101 16.97 30.74 -8.82
CA SER A 101 17.86 31.27 -9.84
C SER A 101 18.91 30.24 -10.25
N TRP A 102 19.53 29.50 -9.31
CA TRP A 102 20.59 28.51 -9.62
C TRP A 102 20.22 27.47 -10.70
N LEU A 103 18.93 27.17 -10.90
CA LEU A 103 18.44 26.23 -11.92
C LEU A 103 18.55 26.74 -13.37
N PHE A 104 18.74 28.05 -13.57
CA PHE A 104 18.79 28.67 -14.89
C PHE A 104 20.22 29.01 -15.31
N SER A 105 20.53 28.92 -16.61
CA SER A 105 21.86 29.23 -17.14
C SER A 105 22.21 30.72 -17.00
N ASN A 106 23.49 31.01 -16.74
CA ASN A 106 24.06 32.36 -16.70
C ASN A 106 24.38 32.93 -18.11
N SER A 107 23.88 32.29 -19.17
CA SER A 107 24.12 32.75 -20.54
C SER A 107 23.64 34.19 -20.76
N ARG A 108 24.38 34.94 -21.58
CA ARG A 108 24.00 36.29 -22.03
C ARG A 108 22.68 36.15 -22.80
N ASN A 109 21.63 36.87 -22.38
CA ASN A 109 20.22 36.76 -22.81
C ASN A 109 19.37 35.61 -22.21
N GLY A 110 19.87 34.88 -21.20
CA GLY A 110 19.07 33.91 -20.44
C GLY A 110 18.04 34.56 -19.50
N VAL A 111 17.13 33.76 -18.94
CA VAL A 111 16.06 34.20 -18.02
C VAL A 111 16.63 35.02 -16.85
N LYS A 112 17.75 34.57 -16.25
CA LYS A 112 18.47 35.30 -15.19
C LYS A 112 18.87 36.71 -15.59
N TRP A 113 19.36 36.88 -16.82
CA TRP A 113 19.86 38.18 -17.29
C TRP A 113 18.70 39.16 -17.46
N LYS A 114 17.59 38.70 -18.07
CA LYS A 114 16.36 39.48 -18.22
C LYS A 114 15.73 39.87 -16.87
N VAL A 115 15.64 38.94 -15.91
CA VAL A 115 15.12 39.24 -14.57
C VAL A 115 16.01 40.26 -13.85
N ARG A 116 17.34 40.14 -13.96
CA ARG A 116 18.27 41.08 -13.35
C ARG A 116 18.22 42.47 -13.98
N GLU A 117 17.97 42.55 -15.30
CA GLU A 117 17.74 43.80 -16.01
C GLU A 117 16.47 44.50 -15.51
N VAL A 118 15.34 43.79 -15.46
CA VAL A 118 14.08 44.28 -14.90
C VAL A 118 14.24 44.70 -13.42
N GLU A 119 14.94 43.91 -12.60
CA GLU A 119 15.23 44.30 -11.22
C GLU A 119 16.07 45.56 -11.11
N ASN A 120 17.05 45.73 -12.00
CA ASN A 120 17.92 46.91 -12.00
C ASN A 120 17.13 48.15 -12.42
N GLU A 121 16.24 48.06 -13.41
CA GLU A 121 15.31 49.15 -13.78
C GLU A 121 14.38 49.51 -12.61
N ILE A 122 13.83 48.52 -11.91
CA ILE A 122 12.99 48.74 -10.72
C ILE A 122 13.81 49.33 -9.57
N LYS A 123 15.06 48.93 -9.35
CA LYS A 123 15.94 49.49 -8.30
C LYS A 123 16.22 50.98 -8.51
N HIS A 124 16.30 51.46 -9.75
CA HIS A 124 16.50 52.88 -10.06
C HIS A 124 15.26 53.74 -9.77
N SER A 125 14.10 53.15 -9.49
CA SER A 125 12.86 53.85 -9.12
C SER A 125 12.48 53.73 -7.63
N LYS A 126 13.34 53.15 -6.77
CA LYS A 126 12.96 52.83 -5.38
C LYS A 126 12.88 54.06 -4.46
N GLN A 127 11.67 54.34 -3.99
CA GLN A 127 11.43 55.05 -2.73
C GLN A 127 12.00 54.26 -1.54
N PRO A 128 12.41 54.91 -0.43
CA PRO A 128 12.90 54.22 0.76
C PRO A 128 11.83 53.25 1.29
N PRO A 129 12.25 52.12 1.92
CA PRO A 129 11.31 51.15 2.47
C PRO A 129 10.39 51.85 3.47
N ARG A 130 9.08 51.83 3.19
CA ARG A 130 8.08 52.42 4.08
C ARG A 130 8.07 51.63 5.40
N LEU A 131 7.66 52.28 6.49
CA LEU A 131 7.53 51.66 7.82
C LEU A 131 6.80 50.30 7.78
N GLY A 132 5.79 50.17 6.91
CA GLY A 132 5.06 48.91 6.70
C GLY A 132 5.92 47.74 6.20
N CYS A 133 6.97 47.98 5.41
CA CYS A 133 7.90 46.92 4.98
C CYS A 133 8.72 46.38 6.16
N TYR A 134 9.13 47.25 7.08
CA TYR A 134 9.85 46.84 8.28
C TYR A 134 8.94 46.04 9.21
N MET A 135 7.72 46.52 9.46
CA MET A 135 6.71 45.82 10.27
C MET A 135 6.41 44.42 9.72
N ARG A 136 6.20 44.30 8.40
CA ARG A 136 5.98 43.00 7.74
C ARG A 136 7.18 42.06 7.91
N ARG A 137 8.41 42.59 7.81
CA ARG A 137 9.63 41.78 7.98
C ARG A 137 9.77 41.26 9.41
N VAL A 138 9.55 42.12 10.40
CA VAL A 138 9.57 41.73 11.82
C VAL A 138 8.50 40.68 12.09
N PHE A 139 7.28 40.89 11.60
CA PHE A 139 6.19 39.91 11.73
C PHE A 139 6.57 38.56 11.12
N ASN A 140 7.04 38.52 9.87
CA ASN A 140 7.44 37.29 9.20
C ASN A 140 8.56 36.54 9.96
N LEU A 141 9.56 37.26 10.47
CA LEU A 141 10.64 36.66 11.26
C LEU A 141 10.13 36.12 12.59
N SER A 142 9.21 36.84 13.24
CA SER A 142 8.58 36.38 14.48
C SER A 142 7.72 35.13 14.27
N LEU A 143 6.94 35.08 13.18
CA LEU A 143 6.14 33.93 12.81
C LEU A 143 7.02 32.73 12.46
N ALA A 144 8.10 32.93 11.70
CA ALA A 144 9.08 31.88 11.43
C ALA A 144 9.74 31.36 12.73
N GLY A 145 10.11 32.26 13.65
CA GLY A 145 10.64 31.87 14.96
C GLY A 145 9.65 31.07 15.79
N LEU A 146 8.37 31.47 15.80
CA LEU A 146 7.30 30.75 16.47
C LEU A 146 7.08 29.35 15.87
N ILE A 147 6.96 29.24 14.54
CA ILE A 147 6.80 27.95 13.86
C ILE A 147 8.00 27.04 14.12
N ALA A 148 9.23 27.57 14.06
CA ALA A 148 10.44 26.81 14.36
C ALA A 148 10.45 26.30 15.81
N TYR A 149 10.04 27.13 16.77
CA TYR A 149 9.90 26.74 18.16
C TYR A 149 8.83 25.65 18.35
N LEU A 150 7.63 25.82 17.78
CA LEU A 150 6.55 24.83 17.84
C LEU A 150 6.90 23.52 17.11
N SER A 151 7.83 23.56 16.14
CA SER A 151 8.32 22.37 15.45
C SER A 151 9.26 21.52 16.30
N ILE A 152 9.85 22.04 17.39
CA ILE A 152 10.77 21.29 18.25
C ILE A 152 10.13 20.00 18.80
N PRO A 153 8.97 20.03 19.50
CA PRO A 153 8.35 18.81 20.02
C PRO A 153 7.94 17.84 18.91
N VAL A 154 7.50 18.36 17.76
CA VAL A 154 7.13 17.55 16.58
C VAL A 154 8.34 16.81 16.02
N VAL A 155 9.46 17.51 15.81
CA VAL A 155 10.70 16.90 15.31
C VAL A 155 11.27 15.90 16.33
N GLN A 156 11.24 16.22 17.62
CA GLN A 156 11.64 15.29 18.67
C GLN A 156 10.78 14.01 18.65
N ASN A 157 9.48 14.14 18.47
CA ASN A 157 8.56 13.01 18.33
C ASN A 157 8.88 12.17 17.07
N LEU A 158 9.10 12.81 15.91
CA LEU A 158 9.43 12.12 14.66
C LEU A 158 10.79 11.40 14.71
N LEU A 159 11.76 11.92 15.47
CA LEU A 159 13.05 11.27 15.69
C LEU A 159 13.01 10.19 16.80
N SER A 160 11.92 10.12 17.55
CA SER A 160 11.76 9.14 18.63
C SER A 160 11.47 7.73 18.10
N GLN A 161 11.74 6.72 18.92
CA GLN A 161 11.40 5.32 18.58
C GLN A 161 9.90 5.00 18.73
N ARG A 162 9.16 5.85 19.45
CA ARG A 162 7.72 5.71 19.72
C ARG A 162 7.01 6.93 19.16
N GLN A 163 7.03 7.06 17.84
CA GLN A 163 6.39 8.16 17.14
C GLN A 163 4.90 8.16 17.43
N ALA A 164 4.39 9.28 17.93
CA ALA A 164 2.97 9.57 18.04
C ALA A 164 2.52 10.31 16.78
N MET A 165 1.73 9.65 15.94
CA MET A 165 1.14 10.26 14.75
C MET A 165 -0.29 10.72 15.04
N ASN A 166 -0.77 11.74 14.31
CA ASN A 166 -2.10 12.35 14.51
C ASN A 166 -2.28 12.93 15.93
N THR A 167 -1.20 13.44 16.51
CA THR A 167 -1.19 14.00 17.87
C THR A 167 -1.01 15.52 17.82
N SER A 168 -1.75 16.22 18.67
CA SER A 168 -1.59 17.67 18.86
C SER A 168 -0.56 17.96 19.95
N PHE A 169 0.42 18.82 19.67
CA PHE A 169 1.48 19.18 20.63
C PHE A 169 1.26 20.55 21.29
N ASP A 170 0.31 21.32 20.77
CA ASP A 170 -0.05 22.64 21.29
C ASP A 170 -1.59 22.84 21.30
N PRO A 171 -2.13 23.69 22.19
CA PRO A 171 -3.58 23.93 22.28
C PRO A 171 -4.21 24.53 21.02
N LEU A 172 -3.42 25.29 20.25
CA LEU A 172 -3.88 25.97 19.03
C LEU A 172 -3.73 25.07 17.79
N ARG A 173 -3.11 23.89 17.93
CA ARG A 173 -2.89 22.89 16.88
C ARG A 173 -2.19 23.48 15.65
N LEU A 174 -1.23 24.38 15.87
CA LEU A 174 -0.53 25.08 14.79
C LEU A 174 0.51 24.20 14.07
N VAL A 175 1.21 23.34 14.81
CA VAL A 175 2.22 22.43 14.25
C VAL A 175 2.08 21.06 14.88
N ASN A 176 1.68 20.06 14.09
CA ASN A 176 1.36 18.72 14.58
C ASN A 176 1.91 17.63 13.65
N THR A 177 1.87 16.38 14.11
CA THR A 177 2.12 15.21 13.26
C THR A 177 0.84 14.70 12.63
N TYR A 178 0.88 14.44 11.32
CA TYR A 178 -0.22 13.80 10.60
C TYR A 178 0.30 12.60 9.83
N GLY A 179 -0.43 11.49 9.88
CA GLY A 179 -0.08 10.26 9.19
C GLY A 179 -1.31 9.42 8.90
N ALA A 180 -1.25 8.64 7.83
CA ALA A 180 -2.31 7.69 7.50
C ALA A 180 -2.50 6.62 8.60
N PHE A 181 -1.47 6.36 9.41
CA PHE A 181 -1.49 5.40 10.51
C PHE A 181 -0.89 5.98 11.78
N GLY A 182 -1.51 5.68 12.93
CA GLY A 182 -1.03 6.08 14.26
C GLY A 182 0.29 5.41 14.67
N SER A 183 0.54 4.19 14.19
CA SER A 183 1.79 3.45 14.40
C SER A 183 2.06 2.50 13.23
N VAL A 184 3.32 2.11 13.05
CA VAL A 184 3.75 1.18 11.99
C VAL A 184 4.38 -0.06 12.61
N THR A 185 3.98 -1.25 12.14
CA THR A 185 4.48 -2.52 12.66
C THR A 185 5.91 -2.81 12.17
N LYS A 186 6.72 -3.45 13.02
CA LYS A 186 8.07 -3.95 12.66
C LYS A 186 8.06 -5.33 12.02
N GLU A 187 6.93 -6.03 12.13
CA GLU A 187 6.68 -7.31 11.48
C GLU A 187 5.62 -7.12 10.40
N ARG A 188 5.77 -7.83 9.29
CA ARG A 188 4.89 -7.71 8.13
C ARG A 188 4.59 -9.08 7.56
N THR A 189 3.32 -9.36 7.35
CA THR A 189 2.88 -10.57 6.63
C THR A 189 2.75 -10.25 5.14
N GLU A 190 3.16 -11.19 4.30
CA GLU A 190 3.27 -10.99 2.86
C GLU A 190 2.80 -12.22 2.10
N VAL A 191 2.07 -11.95 1.02
CA VAL A 191 1.69 -12.96 0.01
C VAL A 191 2.75 -12.95 -1.08
N ILE A 192 3.32 -14.12 -1.36
CA ILE A 192 4.36 -14.34 -2.38
C ILE A 192 3.79 -15.25 -3.46
N PHE A 193 3.70 -14.74 -4.69
CA PHE A 193 3.30 -15.56 -5.84
C PHE A 193 4.47 -16.40 -6.31
N GLU A 194 4.19 -17.65 -6.65
CA GLU A 194 5.16 -18.58 -7.18
C GLU A 194 4.59 -19.30 -8.40
N GLY A 195 5.36 -19.41 -9.47
CA GLY A 195 4.99 -20.21 -10.64
C GLY A 195 5.81 -21.50 -10.72
N THR A 196 5.26 -22.51 -11.38
CA THR A 196 6.01 -23.72 -11.73
C THR A 196 5.58 -24.30 -13.08
N TYR A 197 6.50 -25.01 -13.72
CA TYR A 197 6.18 -25.92 -14.81
C TYR A 197 5.89 -27.34 -14.32
N GLY A 198 6.26 -27.70 -13.10
CA GLY A 198 6.13 -29.06 -12.57
C GLY A 198 4.70 -29.47 -12.25
N ASP A 199 4.53 -30.71 -11.81
CA ASP A 199 3.29 -31.17 -11.16
C ASP A 199 3.18 -30.48 -9.79
N PRO A 200 2.09 -29.75 -9.49
CA PRO A 200 1.94 -29.04 -8.22
C PRO A 200 1.91 -29.94 -7.00
N HIS A 201 1.59 -31.23 -7.16
CA HIS A 201 1.57 -32.23 -6.08
C HIS A 201 2.89 -32.99 -5.96
N GLY A 202 3.79 -32.86 -6.93
CA GLY A 202 5.10 -33.48 -6.91
C GLY A 202 6.05 -32.80 -5.92
N SER A 203 6.71 -33.58 -5.07
CA SER A 203 7.72 -33.08 -4.12
C SER A 203 8.95 -32.45 -4.79
N THR A 204 9.17 -32.72 -6.07
CA THR A 204 10.28 -32.22 -6.89
C THR A 204 9.93 -30.96 -7.69
N ALA A 205 8.70 -30.44 -7.55
CA ALA A 205 8.27 -29.24 -8.28
C ALA A 205 9.09 -28.02 -7.87
N LYS A 206 9.80 -27.42 -8.85
CA LYS A 206 10.54 -26.19 -8.64
C LYS A 206 9.59 -24.99 -8.76
N TRP A 207 9.34 -24.33 -7.64
CA TRP A 207 8.55 -23.10 -7.58
C TRP A 207 9.46 -21.89 -7.64
N GLU A 208 9.18 -20.95 -8.56
CA GLU A 208 9.95 -19.73 -8.76
C GLU A 208 9.12 -18.51 -8.36
N GLU A 209 9.65 -17.68 -7.46
CA GLU A 209 8.98 -16.53 -6.86
C GLU A 209 8.92 -15.33 -7.82
N TYR A 210 7.76 -14.68 -7.90
CA TYR A 210 7.62 -13.36 -8.51
C TYR A 210 8.02 -12.27 -7.51
N GLU A 211 8.88 -11.34 -7.93
CA GLU A 211 9.27 -10.22 -7.07
C GLU A 211 8.55 -8.93 -7.46
N PHE A 212 8.01 -8.23 -6.48
CA PHE A 212 7.29 -6.97 -6.65
C PHE A 212 8.21 -5.76 -6.43
N LYS A 213 7.78 -4.56 -6.84
CA LYS A 213 8.63 -3.37 -6.95
C LYS A 213 9.08 -2.78 -5.63
N CYS A 214 8.43 -3.06 -4.51
CA CYS A 214 8.75 -2.43 -3.25
C CYS A 214 8.38 -3.22 -2.00
N LYS A 215 7.34 -4.05 -2.06
CA LYS A 215 7.00 -4.90 -0.92
C LYS A 215 8.12 -5.90 -0.62
N PRO A 216 8.22 -6.39 0.63
CA PRO A 216 9.18 -7.43 0.96
C PRO A 216 8.99 -8.69 0.10
N GLY A 217 10.11 -9.30 -0.27
CA GLY A 217 10.19 -10.51 -1.09
C GLY A 217 11.52 -11.19 -0.83
N ASN A 218 12.50 -10.94 -1.70
CA ASN A 218 13.86 -11.43 -1.49
C ASN A 218 14.48 -10.89 -0.19
N VAL A 219 15.07 -11.77 0.63
CA VAL A 219 15.61 -11.43 1.95
C VAL A 219 16.87 -10.58 1.89
N THR A 220 17.60 -10.59 0.78
CA THR A 220 18.79 -9.76 0.55
C THR A 220 18.48 -8.40 -0.06
N ARG A 221 17.21 -8.15 -0.40
CA ARG A 221 16.78 -6.88 -0.98
C ARG A 221 16.52 -5.84 0.11
N ALA A 222 17.16 -4.69 -0.02
CA ALA A 222 16.95 -3.57 0.88
C ALA A 222 15.50 -3.02 0.78
N PRO A 223 14.94 -2.49 1.88
CA PRO A 223 13.69 -1.73 1.82
C PRO A 223 13.83 -0.57 0.83
N CYS A 224 12.79 -0.34 0.03
CA CYS A 224 12.77 0.74 -0.94
C CYS A 224 12.32 2.06 -0.30
N LEU A 225 12.75 3.17 -0.90
CA LEU A 225 12.16 4.48 -0.63
C LEU A 225 11.02 4.71 -1.64
N ILE A 226 9.78 4.77 -1.15
CA ILE A 226 8.56 4.88 -1.98
C ILE A 226 8.09 6.32 -2.19
N SER A 227 8.69 7.31 -1.53
CA SER A 227 8.30 8.70 -1.78
C SER A 227 9.06 9.24 -2.99
N PRO A 228 8.42 9.98 -3.93
CA PRO A 228 7.02 10.45 -3.92
C PRO A 228 6.07 9.60 -4.80
N TYR A 229 6.41 8.34 -5.08
CA TYR A 229 5.62 7.41 -5.90
C TYR A 229 5.51 6.01 -5.26
N HIS A 230 4.31 5.69 -4.77
CA HIS A 230 3.85 4.46 -4.19
C HIS A 230 3.30 3.52 -5.28
N TYR A 231 3.83 2.32 -5.30
CA TYR A 231 3.36 1.26 -6.18
C TYR A 231 2.00 0.73 -5.70
N ARG A 232 0.92 1.09 -6.43
CA ARG A 232 -0.46 0.72 -6.08
C ARG A 232 -0.66 -0.80 -5.93
N LEU A 233 -0.03 -1.61 -6.79
CA LEU A 233 -0.15 -3.06 -6.70
C LEU A 233 0.50 -3.60 -5.42
N ASP A 234 1.73 -3.19 -5.11
CA ASP A 234 2.44 -3.54 -3.88
C ASP A 234 1.66 -3.12 -2.62
N TRP A 235 1.01 -1.96 -2.67
CA TRP A 235 0.14 -1.45 -1.61
C TRP A 235 -1.09 -2.34 -1.41
N LEU A 236 -1.78 -2.72 -2.49
CA LEU A 236 -2.92 -3.64 -2.42
C LEU A 236 -2.52 -5.03 -1.91
N MET A 237 -1.33 -5.52 -2.29
CA MET A 237 -0.79 -6.79 -1.80
C MET A 237 -0.54 -6.78 -0.29
N TRP A 238 -0.12 -5.64 0.27
CA TRP A 238 0.02 -5.48 1.72
C TRP A 238 -1.30 -5.69 2.45
N PHE A 239 -2.40 -5.10 1.97
CA PHE A 239 -3.73 -5.31 2.54
C PHE A 239 -4.23 -6.75 2.36
N ALA A 240 -4.00 -7.34 1.18
CA ALA A 240 -4.41 -8.71 0.89
C ALA A 240 -3.81 -9.71 1.88
N ALA A 241 -2.58 -9.47 2.36
CA ALA A 241 -1.92 -10.33 3.33
C ALA A 241 -2.62 -10.40 4.71
N PHE A 242 -3.48 -9.42 5.05
CA PHE A 242 -4.28 -9.45 6.27
C PHE A 242 -5.62 -10.18 6.11
N GLN A 243 -5.98 -10.53 4.87
CA GLN A 243 -7.25 -11.16 4.53
C GLN A 243 -7.02 -12.49 3.80
N ASN A 244 -8.10 -13.18 3.45
CA ASN A 244 -8.03 -14.39 2.63
C ASN A 244 -8.24 -14.06 1.15
N TYR A 245 -7.74 -14.92 0.27
CA TYR A 245 -7.89 -14.77 -1.19
C TYR A 245 -9.36 -14.70 -1.64
N GLN A 246 -10.27 -15.38 -0.94
CA GLN A 246 -11.72 -15.35 -1.22
C GLN A 246 -12.33 -13.94 -1.10
N ARG A 247 -11.77 -13.08 -0.24
CA ARG A 247 -12.20 -11.68 -0.10
C ARG A 247 -11.50 -10.75 -1.09
N ASN A 248 -10.50 -11.25 -1.81
CA ASN A 248 -9.66 -10.52 -2.74
C ASN A 248 -9.68 -11.19 -4.12
N PRO A 249 -10.83 -11.25 -4.81
CA PRO A 249 -10.93 -11.94 -6.10
C PRO A 249 -10.01 -11.36 -7.18
N TRP A 250 -9.62 -10.09 -7.05
CA TRP A 250 -8.61 -9.46 -7.90
C TRP A 250 -7.24 -10.15 -7.82
N LEU A 251 -6.90 -10.77 -6.67
CA LEU A 251 -5.63 -11.48 -6.46
C LEU A 251 -5.61 -12.80 -7.25
N ILE A 252 -6.74 -13.51 -7.32
CA ILE A 252 -6.89 -14.68 -8.20
C ILE A 252 -6.73 -14.23 -9.65
N HIS A 253 -7.42 -13.16 -10.06
CA HIS A 253 -7.31 -12.63 -11.42
C HIS A 253 -5.88 -12.18 -11.78
N LEU A 254 -5.15 -11.57 -10.84
CA LEU A 254 -3.72 -11.30 -11.00
C LEU A 254 -2.93 -12.59 -11.22
N GLY A 255 -3.19 -13.64 -10.42
CA GLY A 255 -2.59 -14.96 -10.61
C GLY A 255 -2.88 -15.56 -12.00
N VAL A 256 -4.10 -15.41 -12.51
CA VAL A 256 -4.48 -15.83 -13.87
C VAL A 256 -3.73 -15.05 -14.95
N LYS A 257 -3.56 -13.74 -14.77
CA LYS A 257 -2.75 -12.91 -15.68
C LYS A 257 -1.27 -13.31 -15.66
N LEU A 258 -0.71 -13.60 -14.50
CA LEU A 258 0.66 -14.12 -14.37
C LEU A 258 0.81 -15.52 -14.99
N LEU A 259 -0.18 -16.41 -14.82
CA LEU A 259 -0.26 -17.71 -15.51
C LEU A 259 -0.24 -17.61 -17.03
N ALA A 260 -0.67 -16.49 -17.59
CA ALA A 260 -0.66 -16.26 -19.03
C ALA A 260 0.55 -15.42 -19.51
N ASN A 261 1.44 -14.99 -18.60
CA ASN A 261 2.47 -13.99 -18.87
C ASN A 261 1.89 -12.71 -19.54
N ASP A 262 0.77 -12.22 -19.01
CA ASP A 262 0.09 -11.01 -19.49
C ASP A 262 1.00 -9.77 -19.35
N GLU A 263 1.20 -9.03 -20.44
CA GLU A 263 2.16 -7.92 -20.51
C GLU A 263 1.84 -6.81 -19.49
N ASP A 264 0.57 -6.42 -19.40
CA ASP A 264 0.12 -5.40 -18.44
C ASP A 264 0.40 -5.81 -17.00
N ALA A 265 0.08 -7.05 -16.62
CA ALA A 265 0.36 -7.55 -15.28
C ALA A 265 1.86 -7.63 -15.00
N THR A 266 2.63 -8.19 -15.93
CA THR A 266 4.08 -8.34 -15.77
C THR A 266 4.82 -7.00 -15.69
N SER A 267 4.31 -5.94 -16.36
CA SER A 267 4.87 -4.57 -16.25
C SER A 267 4.80 -3.97 -14.84
N LEU A 268 3.90 -4.49 -13.99
CA LEU A 268 3.74 -4.11 -12.59
C LEU A 268 4.66 -4.90 -11.65
N ILE A 269 5.24 -6.01 -12.12
CA ILE A 269 6.16 -6.88 -11.39
C ILE A 269 7.60 -6.42 -11.63
N GLN A 270 8.47 -6.57 -10.63
CA GLN A 270 9.89 -6.21 -10.74
C GLN A 270 10.72 -7.31 -11.40
N ASN A 271 10.49 -8.57 -11.01
CA ASN A 271 11.15 -9.73 -11.57
C ASN A 271 10.12 -10.83 -11.85
N ASN A 272 9.97 -11.17 -13.12
CA ASN A 272 9.17 -12.30 -13.57
C ASN A 272 10.12 -13.45 -14.00
N PRO A 273 10.18 -14.58 -13.25
CA PRO A 273 11.08 -15.69 -13.60
C PRO A 273 10.75 -16.39 -14.93
N PHE A 274 9.55 -16.15 -15.46
CA PHE A 274 9.01 -16.70 -16.71
C PHE A 274 9.06 -15.70 -17.87
N GLU A 275 9.66 -14.52 -17.69
CA GLU A 275 9.82 -13.53 -18.75
C GLU A 275 10.68 -14.09 -19.90
N GLY A 276 10.21 -13.89 -21.14
CA GLY A 276 10.87 -14.43 -22.34
C GLY A 276 10.84 -15.97 -22.45
N LYS A 277 10.11 -16.66 -21.57
CA LYS A 277 9.94 -18.13 -21.58
C LYS A 277 8.47 -18.49 -21.76
N SER A 278 8.19 -19.79 -21.85
CA SER A 278 6.82 -20.29 -21.76
C SER A 278 6.19 -19.90 -20.41
N PRO A 279 4.91 -19.53 -20.38
CA PRO A 279 4.23 -19.27 -19.11
C PRO A 279 4.22 -20.50 -18.19
N PRO A 280 4.14 -20.31 -16.86
CA PRO A 280 4.06 -21.41 -15.92
C PRO A 280 2.75 -22.19 -16.11
N ARG A 281 2.76 -23.50 -15.82
CA ARG A 281 1.55 -24.34 -15.87
C ARG A 281 0.66 -24.12 -14.65
N PHE A 282 1.28 -23.84 -13.52
CA PHE A 282 0.61 -23.62 -12.25
C PHE A 282 1.18 -22.39 -11.56
N ILE A 283 0.31 -21.66 -10.86
CA ILE A 283 0.70 -20.60 -9.96
C ILE A 283 0.07 -20.88 -8.59
N ARG A 284 0.79 -20.56 -7.54
CA ARG A 284 0.26 -20.56 -6.17
C ARG A 284 0.65 -19.27 -5.48
N ALA A 285 0.10 -19.05 -4.31
CA ALA A 285 0.58 -18.00 -3.43
C ALA A 285 0.83 -18.52 -2.03
N GLU A 286 1.97 -18.14 -1.46
CA GLU A 286 2.42 -18.58 -0.15
C GLU A 286 2.42 -17.40 0.82
N HIS A 287 2.09 -17.68 2.08
CA HIS A 287 2.03 -16.68 3.13
C HIS A 287 3.31 -16.70 3.96
N TYR A 288 4.02 -15.58 4.02
CA TYR A 288 5.26 -15.43 4.78
C TYR A 288 5.16 -14.30 5.79
N ARG A 289 5.83 -14.48 6.93
CA ARG A 289 6.06 -13.40 7.91
C ARG A 289 7.49 -12.91 7.77
N TYR A 290 7.62 -11.59 7.57
CA TYR A 290 8.87 -10.86 7.43
C TYR A 290 9.16 -10.03 8.69
N ARG A 291 10.41 -10.03 9.11
CA ARG A 291 10.94 -9.19 10.19
C ARG A 291 12.29 -8.61 9.76
N TYR A 292 12.61 -7.40 10.19
CA TYR A 292 13.94 -6.84 9.95
C TYR A 292 15.03 -7.71 10.58
N THR A 293 16.16 -7.86 9.88
CA THR A 293 17.36 -8.40 10.50
C THR A 293 17.87 -7.42 11.56
N LYS A 294 18.35 -7.95 12.68
CA LYS A 294 18.97 -7.13 13.72
C LYS A 294 20.31 -6.62 13.19
N ILE A 295 20.56 -5.32 13.35
CA ILE A 295 21.86 -4.72 13.03
C ILE A 295 22.96 -5.51 13.76
N TYR A 296 24.07 -5.78 13.08
CA TYR A 296 25.21 -6.60 13.56
C TYR A 296 24.97 -8.11 13.74
N SER A 297 23.79 -8.63 13.41
CA SER A 297 23.55 -10.08 13.39
C SER A 297 24.36 -10.80 12.30
N LYS A 298 24.50 -12.13 12.41
CA LYS A 298 25.17 -12.95 11.37
C LYS A 298 24.46 -12.80 10.03
N GLU A 299 23.14 -12.70 10.02
CA GLU A 299 22.34 -12.52 8.82
C GLU A 299 22.55 -11.16 8.18
N ALA A 300 22.65 -10.09 8.98
CA ALA A 300 22.98 -8.75 8.47
C ALA A 300 24.39 -8.71 7.85
N LYS A 301 25.38 -9.38 8.47
CA LYS A 301 26.73 -9.52 7.90
C LYS A 301 26.74 -10.32 6.59
N ALA A 302 25.77 -11.22 6.40
CA ALA A 302 25.56 -11.95 5.15
C ALA A 302 24.72 -11.19 4.12
N GLY A 303 24.45 -9.88 4.33
CA GLY A 303 23.71 -9.04 3.40
C GLY A 303 22.19 -9.22 3.42
N LYS A 304 21.62 -9.91 4.43
CA LYS A 304 20.17 -10.06 4.58
C LYS A 304 19.57 -8.86 5.30
N TRP A 305 18.56 -8.25 4.70
CA TRP A 305 17.74 -7.18 5.29
C TRP A 305 16.54 -7.74 6.04
N TRP A 306 16.07 -8.93 5.64
CA TRP A 306 14.88 -9.55 6.19
C TRP A 306 15.14 -10.97 6.70
N LYS A 307 14.42 -11.34 7.75
CA LYS A 307 14.16 -12.74 8.13
C LYS A 307 12.75 -13.08 7.69
N ARG A 308 12.58 -14.18 6.95
CA ARG A 308 11.27 -14.67 6.52
C ARG A 308 10.98 -16.05 7.11
N THR A 309 9.74 -16.27 7.53
CA THR A 309 9.24 -17.58 7.98
C THR A 309 7.93 -17.88 7.28
N LYS A 310 7.80 -19.09 6.69
CA LYS A 310 6.55 -19.52 6.06
C LYS A 310 5.47 -19.68 7.13
N VAL A 311 4.33 -19.04 6.93
CA VAL A 311 3.15 -19.13 7.79
C VAL A 311 2.23 -20.24 7.31
N GLY A 312 2.01 -20.34 5.99
CA GLY A 312 1.16 -21.36 5.38
C GLY A 312 0.87 -21.05 3.92
N SER A 313 0.05 -21.89 3.29
CA SER A 313 -0.47 -21.63 1.93
C SER A 313 -1.49 -20.51 1.97
N TYR A 314 -1.41 -19.57 1.02
CA TYR A 314 -2.38 -18.48 0.87
C TYR A 314 -3.39 -18.80 -0.24
N LEU A 315 -2.91 -19.15 -1.43
CA LEU A 315 -3.71 -19.55 -2.58
C LEU A 315 -3.19 -20.92 -3.04
N PRO A 316 -4.06 -21.95 -3.13
CA PRO A 316 -3.64 -23.26 -3.63
C PRO A 316 -3.12 -23.16 -5.07
N PRO A 317 -2.37 -24.15 -5.55
CA PRO A 317 -1.98 -24.23 -6.95
C PRO A 317 -3.20 -24.17 -7.86
N ILE A 318 -3.21 -23.22 -8.79
CA ILE A 318 -4.25 -23.05 -9.80
C ILE A 318 -3.61 -23.11 -11.19
N SER A 319 -4.39 -23.56 -12.16
CA SER A 319 -4.05 -23.57 -13.59
C SER A 319 -5.09 -22.75 -14.36
N LEU A 320 -4.83 -22.48 -15.65
CA LEU A 320 -5.81 -21.80 -16.51
C LEU A 320 -7.11 -22.59 -16.70
N ASP A 321 -7.05 -23.92 -16.56
CA ASP A 321 -8.24 -24.77 -16.64
C ASP A 321 -9.05 -24.73 -15.35
N SER A 322 -8.40 -24.78 -14.18
CA SER A 322 -9.09 -24.81 -12.89
C SER A 322 -9.82 -23.50 -12.56
N VAL A 323 -9.42 -22.38 -13.16
CA VAL A 323 -9.99 -21.05 -12.89
C VAL A 323 -11.07 -20.60 -13.87
N LYS A 324 -11.43 -21.40 -14.87
CA LYS A 324 -12.40 -21.01 -15.91
C LYS A 324 -13.75 -20.59 -15.33
N ASP A 325 -14.29 -21.38 -14.41
CA ASP A 325 -15.60 -21.11 -13.81
C ASP A 325 -15.57 -19.86 -12.93
N PHE A 326 -14.50 -19.68 -12.17
CA PHE A 326 -14.26 -18.47 -11.38
C PHE A 326 -14.21 -17.22 -12.26
N MET A 327 -13.46 -17.27 -13.36
CA MET A 327 -13.32 -16.14 -14.29
C MET A 327 -14.66 -15.80 -14.93
N LYS A 328 -15.48 -16.81 -15.28
CA LYS A 328 -16.84 -16.61 -15.78
C LYS A 328 -17.78 -16.03 -14.73
N GLN A 329 -17.72 -16.53 -13.49
CA GLN A 329 -18.55 -16.03 -12.38
C GLN A 329 -18.25 -14.57 -12.04
N MET A 330 -16.99 -14.17 -12.13
CA MET A 330 -16.54 -12.80 -11.84
C MET A 330 -16.65 -11.84 -13.03
N ASP A 331 -17.11 -12.31 -14.20
CA ASP A 331 -17.15 -11.57 -15.46
C ASP A 331 -15.75 -11.01 -15.86
N TYR A 332 -14.70 -11.81 -15.64
CA TYR A 332 -13.33 -11.47 -16.02
C TYR A 332 -12.97 -12.07 -17.37
N THR A 333 -12.29 -11.28 -18.20
CA THR A 333 -11.80 -11.74 -19.50
C THR A 333 -10.59 -12.65 -19.31
N MET A 334 -10.61 -13.84 -19.92
CA MET A 334 -9.45 -14.74 -19.92
C MET A 334 -8.28 -14.11 -20.70
N PRO A 335 -7.07 -14.07 -20.12
CA PRO A 335 -5.91 -13.51 -20.79
C PRO A 335 -5.48 -14.38 -21.98
N ARG A 336 -4.97 -13.74 -23.03
CA ARG A 336 -4.49 -14.43 -24.23
C ARG A 336 -3.07 -14.93 -24.00
N ILE A 337 -2.86 -16.24 -24.08
CA ILE A 337 -1.52 -16.82 -24.04
C ILE A 337 -0.80 -16.47 -25.35
N ARG A 338 0.27 -15.67 -25.25
CA ARG A 338 1.12 -15.39 -26.40
C ARG A 338 1.91 -16.65 -26.76
N LYS A 339 1.57 -17.28 -27.89
CA LYS A 339 2.37 -18.39 -28.43
C LYS A 339 3.76 -17.85 -28.77
N MET A 340 4.79 -18.36 -28.11
CA MET A 340 6.18 -18.05 -28.47
C MET A 340 6.41 -18.51 -29.90
N ARG A 341 6.79 -17.59 -30.79
CA ARG A 341 7.32 -17.95 -32.10
C ARG A 341 8.61 -18.73 -31.84
N LYS A 342 8.65 -20.01 -32.23
CA LYS A 342 9.92 -20.75 -32.31
C LYS A 342 10.80 -19.99 -33.30
N HIS A 343 11.91 -19.45 -32.82
CA HIS A 343 12.95 -18.87 -33.66
C HIS A 343 13.92 -19.95 -34.11
#